data_AF-A0A1J3DSC2-F1
#
_entry.id   AF-A0A1J3DSC2-F1
#
_cell.length_a   1.000
_cell.length_b   1.000
_cell.length_c   1.000
_cell.angle_alpha   90.00
_cell.angle_beta   90.00
_cell.angle_gamma   90.00
#
_symmetry.space_group_name_H-M   'P 1'
#
loop_
_entity.id
_entity.type
_entity.pdbx_description
1 polymer ?
#
loop_
_entity_poly.entity_id
_entity_poly.type
_entity_poly.pdbx_seq_one_letter_code
_entity_poly.pdbx_strand_id
1 'polypeptide(L)'
;MALRSAFLLFCVLSLATEKILASVFSSKLIHRFSDEGRALIKTPTSSDSFPEKRSSEYYRLLASSDFRRQRMNLGAKFQSLVPSEGSKTISSGNDFGWLHYTWIDIGTPSVSFLVALDSGSDLLWIPCNCVQCAPLTSSYYSSLATKDLNEYNPSGSSSSKVFSCSHKLCESASDCESPKEQCPYTVNYASDNTSSSGSLVEDILHLTYNNTNSRLMNSSSSVRARVVIGCGKKQSGEYLNGVAPDGLMGLGLGEISVPSFLSKAGLMRNSFSLCFDEEDSGRIYFGDMGPSMQQSTHFLPYNNKYVAYIVGVEACCVGNSCLKQTSFKTLIDSGQSFTSLPEDVYREVAIEIDRHVNAKIKRLKGGPWDYCYETSVEPKVPAIKLKFLNNNTFVILKPLFEVQQNEGPVLFCLPISSSEQEGIGAIGQNYMRGYRMVFDRENMKLGWSASKCQEEKTAPPQASPRSTSSPYPLTEEQQGRSHAVSPAIAGKTPSKTSSSASSSSSCSFSSVTLFNSLLLLHWLVSCYM
;
A
#
# COMPACT_ATOMS: atom_id res chain seq x y z
N MET A 1 26.93 -25.59 -62.73
CA MET A 1 25.50 -25.55 -62.34
C MET A 1 25.21 -26.36 -61.07
N ALA A 2 25.60 -27.64 -60.97
CA ALA A 2 25.28 -28.53 -59.84
C ALA A 2 25.45 -27.93 -58.42
N LEU A 3 26.53 -27.18 -58.15
CA LEU A 3 26.79 -26.59 -56.83
C LEU A 3 25.77 -25.51 -56.42
N ARG A 4 25.13 -24.81 -57.39
CA ARG A 4 24.09 -23.80 -57.12
C ARG A 4 22.75 -24.45 -56.79
N SER A 5 22.42 -25.57 -57.45
CA SER A 5 21.22 -26.36 -57.18
C SER A 5 21.25 -26.97 -55.78
N ALA A 6 22.42 -27.45 -55.32
CA ALA A 6 22.58 -28.00 -53.98
C ALA A 6 22.35 -26.96 -52.87
N PHE A 7 22.85 -25.73 -53.04
CA PHE A 7 22.68 -24.66 -52.05
C PHE A 7 21.23 -24.19 -51.93
N LEU A 8 20.53 -24.05 -53.06
CA LEU A 8 19.08 -23.77 -53.08
C LEU A 8 18.27 -24.91 -52.44
N LEU A 9 18.60 -26.17 -52.73
CA LEU A 9 17.94 -27.31 -52.09
C LEU A 9 18.17 -27.34 -50.57
N PHE A 10 19.37 -27.00 -50.12
CA PHE A 10 19.71 -26.92 -48.69
C PHE A 10 18.96 -25.79 -47.98
N CYS A 11 18.82 -24.61 -48.60
CA CYS A 11 18.01 -23.51 -48.06
C CYS A 11 16.50 -23.80 -48.08
N VAL A 12 16.00 -24.51 -49.09
CA VAL A 12 14.58 -24.94 -49.13
C VAL A 12 14.31 -26.03 -48.08
N LEU A 13 15.27 -26.94 -47.85
CA LEU A 13 15.18 -27.95 -46.80
C LEU A 13 15.28 -27.34 -45.39
N SER A 14 16.15 -26.36 -45.16
CA SER A 14 16.24 -25.68 -43.86
C SER A 14 14.99 -24.85 -43.53
N LEU A 15 14.41 -24.18 -44.54
CA LEU A 15 13.11 -23.50 -44.42
C LEU A 15 11.92 -24.48 -44.24
N ALA A 16 12.07 -25.76 -44.63
CA ALA A 16 11.06 -26.78 -44.40
C ALA A 16 11.12 -27.42 -42.99
N THR A 17 12.19 -27.18 -42.22
CA THR A 17 12.42 -27.83 -40.92
C THR A 17 12.10 -27.00 -39.67
N GLU A 18 11.57 -25.77 -39.80
CA GLU A 18 10.98 -25.04 -38.67
C GLU A 18 9.46 -25.25 -38.53
N LYS A 19 9.04 -26.51 -38.47
CA LYS A 19 7.84 -26.85 -37.68
C LYS A 19 8.23 -26.98 -36.22
N ILE A 20 8.52 -25.83 -35.59
CA ILE A 20 8.55 -25.71 -34.14
C ILE A 20 7.18 -26.15 -33.65
N LEU A 21 7.12 -27.34 -33.02
CA LEU A 21 5.92 -27.81 -32.36
C LEU A 21 5.76 -27.02 -31.06
N ALA A 22 5.33 -25.76 -31.19
CA ALA A 22 4.85 -24.95 -30.09
C ALA A 22 3.61 -25.64 -29.51
N SER A 23 3.84 -26.57 -28.59
CA SER A 23 2.80 -27.25 -27.84
C SER A 23 2.14 -26.23 -26.91
N VAL A 24 1.17 -25.51 -27.46
CA VAL A 24 0.26 -24.68 -26.66
C VAL A 24 -0.53 -25.65 -25.78
N PHE A 25 -0.07 -25.84 -24.55
CA PHE A 25 -0.79 -26.58 -23.51
C PHE A 25 -2.05 -25.81 -23.12
N SER A 26 -3.09 -25.95 -23.95
CA SER A 26 -4.43 -25.50 -23.61
C SER A 26 -5.07 -26.53 -22.68
N SER A 27 -5.19 -26.18 -21.40
CA SER A 27 -5.97 -26.96 -20.43
C SER A 27 -7.38 -26.37 -20.32
N LYS A 28 -8.39 -27.20 -20.61
CA LYS A 28 -9.79 -26.82 -20.40
C LYS A 28 -10.07 -26.80 -18.90
N LEU A 29 -10.29 -25.61 -18.33
CA LEU A 29 -10.59 -25.46 -16.91
C LEU A 29 -12.05 -25.84 -16.63
N ILE A 30 -12.27 -27.13 -16.32
CA ILE A 30 -13.59 -27.67 -16.00
C ILE A 30 -13.91 -27.38 -14.53
N HIS A 31 -14.94 -26.58 -14.27
CA HIS A 31 -15.36 -26.29 -12.89
C HIS A 31 -15.81 -27.59 -12.19
N ARG A 32 -15.25 -27.91 -11.02
CA ARG A 32 -15.48 -29.16 -10.28
C ARG A 32 -16.97 -29.50 -10.06
N PHE A 33 -17.84 -28.49 -9.95
CA PHE A 33 -19.27 -28.65 -9.75
C PHE A 33 -20.12 -28.61 -11.04
N SER A 34 -19.51 -28.38 -12.20
CA SER A 34 -20.18 -28.43 -13.51
C SER A 34 -20.67 -29.84 -13.83
N ASP A 35 -21.62 -29.97 -14.76
CA ASP A 35 -22.15 -31.27 -15.17
C ASP A 35 -21.05 -32.17 -15.78
N GLU A 36 -20.10 -31.57 -16.51
CA GLU A 36 -18.88 -32.21 -17.04
C GLU A 36 -17.90 -32.64 -15.91
N GLY A 37 -17.64 -31.76 -14.95
CA GLY A 37 -16.76 -32.06 -13.81
C GLY A 37 -17.29 -33.18 -12.90
N ARG A 38 -18.61 -33.25 -12.69
CA ARG A 38 -19.25 -34.33 -11.93
C ARG A 38 -19.26 -35.67 -12.67
N ALA A 39 -19.23 -35.67 -14.00
CA ALA A 39 -19.10 -36.89 -14.80
C ALA A 39 -17.69 -37.50 -14.67
N LEU A 40 -16.64 -36.65 -14.70
CA LEU A 40 -15.24 -37.08 -14.61
C LEU A 40 -14.84 -37.66 -13.24
N ILE A 41 -15.56 -37.29 -12.17
CA ILE A 41 -15.28 -37.76 -10.80
C ILE A 41 -15.90 -39.14 -10.51
N LYS A 42 -16.80 -39.63 -11.37
CA LYS A 42 -17.36 -41.00 -11.28
C LYS A 42 -16.40 -42.05 -11.83
N THR A 43 -15.27 -42.26 -11.16
CA THR A 43 -14.46 -43.48 -11.38
C THR A 43 -15.04 -44.67 -10.59
N PRO A 44 -14.81 -45.93 -11.01
CA PRO A 44 -15.53 -47.08 -10.43
C PRO A 44 -15.13 -47.48 -8.99
N THR A 45 -14.18 -46.78 -8.38
CA THR A 45 -13.45 -47.24 -7.18
C THR A 45 -13.51 -46.28 -5.99
N SER A 46 -14.29 -45.19 -6.06
CA SER A 46 -14.58 -44.32 -4.91
C SER A 46 -16.08 -44.28 -4.60
N SER A 47 -16.43 -44.50 -3.34
CA SER A 47 -17.82 -44.48 -2.86
C SER A 47 -18.40 -43.07 -2.66
N ASP A 48 -17.64 -42.02 -2.99
CA ASP A 48 -18.05 -40.62 -2.84
C ASP A 48 -18.97 -40.19 -4.00
N SER A 49 -20.20 -40.70 -4.00
CA SER A 49 -21.25 -40.22 -4.91
C SER A 49 -21.52 -38.74 -4.62
N PHE A 50 -21.37 -37.89 -5.64
CA PHE A 50 -21.77 -36.48 -5.56
C PHE A 50 -23.25 -36.37 -5.12
N PRO A 51 -23.57 -35.54 -4.11
CA PRO A 51 -24.95 -35.35 -3.66
C PRO A 51 -25.89 -34.94 -4.80
N GLU A 52 -27.16 -35.36 -4.70
CA GLU A 52 -28.17 -35.05 -5.70
C GLU A 52 -28.39 -33.54 -5.83
N LYS A 53 -28.47 -33.04 -7.06
CA LYS A 53 -28.53 -31.60 -7.35
C LYS A 53 -29.78 -30.99 -6.70
N ARG A 54 -29.57 -30.06 -5.75
CA ARG A 54 -30.57 -29.42 -4.88
C ARG A 54 -30.97 -30.19 -3.59
N SER A 55 -30.30 -31.28 -3.22
CA SER A 55 -30.48 -31.89 -1.89
C SER A 55 -29.88 -31.03 -0.76
N SER A 56 -30.25 -31.31 0.49
CA SER A 56 -29.64 -30.70 1.68
C SER A 56 -28.12 -30.92 1.74
N GLU A 57 -27.67 -32.11 1.35
CA GLU A 57 -26.26 -32.52 1.33
C GLU A 57 -25.51 -31.81 0.20
N TYR A 58 -26.16 -31.57 -0.94
CA TYR A 58 -25.62 -30.77 -2.03
C TYR A 58 -25.40 -29.32 -1.60
N TYR A 59 -26.38 -28.69 -0.95
CA TYR A 59 -26.20 -27.33 -0.41
C TYR A 59 -25.19 -27.29 0.74
N ARG A 60 -25.12 -28.32 1.60
CA ARG A 60 -24.09 -28.43 2.64
C ARG A 60 -22.69 -28.63 2.05
N LEU A 61 -22.56 -29.35 0.93
CA LEU A 61 -21.29 -29.58 0.23
C LEU A 61 -20.84 -28.34 -0.55
N LEU A 62 -21.77 -27.57 -1.15
CA LEU A 62 -21.49 -26.25 -1.69
C LEU A 62 -21.07 -25.27 -0.58
N ALA A 63 -21.88 -25.12 0.47
CA ALA A 63 -21.58 -24.22 1.58
C ALA A 63 -20.25 -24.57 2.26
N SER A 64 -19.95 -25.85 2.51
CA SER A 64 -18.65 -26.26 3.08
C SER A 64 -17.49 -26.11 2.08
N SER A 65 -17.72 -26.20 0.78
CA SER A 65 -16.74 -25.84 -0.26
C SER A 65 -16.51 -24.33 -0.32
N ASP A 66 -17.54 -23.51 -0.17
CA ASP A 66 -17.46 -22.05 -0.21
C ASP A 66 -16.85 -21.49 1.08
N PHE A 67 -17.22 -22.03 2.25
CA PHE A 67 -16.49 -21.83 3.51
C PHE A 67 -15.04 -22.30 3.39
N ARG A 68 -14.77 -23.43 2.73
CA ARG A 68 -13.39 -23.87 2.47
C ARG A 68 -12.66 -22.97 1.45
N ARG A 69 -13.36 -22.33 0.51
CA ARG A 69 -12.78 -21.31 -0.41
C ARG A 69 -12.49 -19.99 0.32
N GLN A 70 -13.42 -19.50 1.13
CA GLN A 70 -13.20 -18.34 2.02
C GLN A 70 -12.08 -18.60 3.03
N ARG A 71 -11.98 -19.83 3.55
CA ARG A 71 -10.88 -20.30 4.42
C ARG A 71 -9.63 -20.74 3.65
N MET A 72 -9.69 -20.75 2.33
CA MET A 72 -8.56 -20.73 1.38
C MET A 72 -8.31 -19.30 0.86
N ASN A 73 -8.73 -18.27 1.59
CA ASN A 73 -7.81 -17.16 1.81
C ASN A 73 -6.47 -17.80 2.19
N LEU A 74 -5.47 -17.66 1.32
CA LEU A 74 -4.11 -18.07 1.61
C LEU A 74 -3.72 -17.36 2.90
N GLY A 75 -3.71 -18.08 4.02
CA GLY A 75 -3.36 -17.52 5.31
C GLY A 75 -2.00 -16.86 5.14
N ALA A 76 -1.92 -15.56 5.46
CA ALA A 76 -0.74 -14.74 5.24
C ALA A 76 0.52 -15.52 5.60
N LYS A 77 1.41 -15.73 4.62
CA LYS A 77 2.57 -16.63 4.79
C LYS A 77 3.44 -16.22 5.98
N PHE A 78 3.43 -14.93 6.31
CA PHE A 78 4.11 -14.35 7.45
C PHE A 78 3.15 -13.48 8.27
N GLN A 79 3.28 -13.54 9.59
CA GLN A 79 2.45 -12.78 10.53
C GLN A 79 2.83 -11.30 10.61
N SER A 80 4.10 -10.96 10.37
CA SER A 80 4.60 -9.59 10.29
C SER A 80 5.91 -9.59 9.49
N LEU A 81 6.02 -8.69 8.52
CA LEU A 81 7.21 -8.48 7.68
C LEU A 81 7.76 -7.06 7.91
N VAL A 82 9.07 -6.93 7.76
CA VAL A 82 9.81 -5.68 7.89
C VAL A 82 10.85 -5.58 6.78
N PRO A 83 11.36 -4.39 6.42
CA PRO A 83 12.54 -4.25 5.54
C PRO A 83 13.69 -5.16 5.97
N SER A 84 14.52 -5.60 5.01
CA SER A 84 15.72 -6.42 5.28
C SER A 84 16.67 -5.77 6.29
N GLU A 85 16.82 -4.45 6.21
CA GLU A 85 17.61 -3.60 7.12
C GLU A 85 16.96 -3.42 8.52
N GLY A 86 15.78 -4.00 8.74
CA GLY A 86 15.07 -4.03 10.01
C GLY A 86 13.80 -3.19 10.05
N SER A 87 13.12 -3.19 11.20
CA SER A 87 11.87 -2.44 11.39
C SER A 87 12.06 -0.96 11.67
N LYS A 88 13.26 -0.53 12.07
CA LYS A 88 13.51 0.81 12.61
C LYS A 88 13.31 1.89 11.54
N THR A 89 12.64 2.96 11.94
CA THR A 89 12.54 4.21 11.18
C THR A 89 13.31 5.31 11.89
N ILE A 90 13.73 6.32 11.14
CA ILE A 90 14.46 7.50 11.64
C ILE A 90 13.82 8.76 11.08
N SER A 91 13.81 9.84 11.85
CA SER A 91 13.59 11.20 11.35
C SER A 91 14.86 12.03 11.57
N SER A 92 15.22 12.84 10.59
CA SER A 92 16.40 13.72 10.64
C SER A 92 16.03 15.19 10.85
N GLY A 93 14.82 15.44 11.35
CA GLY A 93 14.28 16.78 11.50
C GLY A 93 14.28 17.55 10.18
N ASN A 94 14.73 18.80 10.22
CA ASN A 94 14.63 19.72 9.08
C ASN A 94 15.37 19.26 7.82
N ASP A 95 16.51 18.58 7.94
CA ASP A 95 17.32 18.10 6.81
C ASP A 95 16.47 17.27 5.82
N PHE A 96 15.48 16.54 6.34
CA PHE A 96 14.60 15.65 5.57
C PHE A 96 13.11 15.96 5.78
N GLY A 97 12.77 17.25 5.97
CA GLY A 97 11.39 17.73 6.01
C GLY A 97 10.57 17.25 7.21
N TRP A 98 11.22 16.85 8.31
CA TRP A 98 10.59 16.31 9.52
C TRP A 98 9.80 15.00 9.32
N LEU A 99 10.08 14.26 8.24
CA LEU A 99 9.43 12.97 7.96
C LEU A 99 10.17 11.79 8.59
N HIS A 100 9.50 10.65 8.76
CA HIS A 100 10.15 9.37 9.06
C HIS A 100 10.51 8.59 7.80
N TYR A 101 11.68 7.96 7.85
CA TYR A 101 12.32 7.22 6.77
C TYR A 101 12.66 5.81 7.21
N THR A 102 12.74 4.88 6.27
CA THR A 102 13.26 3.52 6.51
C THR A 102 14.24 3.12 5.41
N TRP A 103 15.20 2.26 5.74
CA TRP A 103 16.08 1.67 4.74
C TRP A 103 15.39 0.46 4.10
N ILE A 104 15.39 0.42 2.77
CA ILE A 104 14.92 -0.72 1.97
C ILE A 104 15.99 -1.20 1.01
N ASP A 105 16.03 -2.48 0.71
CA ASP A 105 16.90 -3.03 -0.33
C ASP A 105 16.10 -3.39 -1.60
N ILE A 106 16.60 -2.95 -2.75
CA ILE A 106 16.02 -3.21 -4.07
C ILE A 106 17.03 -3.93 -4.98
N GLY A 107 16.56 -4.93 -5.73
CA GLY A 107 17.27 -5.50 -6.89
C GLY A 107 18.15 -6.73 -6.62
N THR A 108 18.86 -7.19 -7.65
CA THR A 108 19.79 -8.34 -7.57
C THR A 108 21.07 -8.07 -8.39
N PRO A 109 22.21 -7.71 -7.76
CA PRO A 109 22.42 -7.55 -6.32
C PRO A 109 21.56 -6.43 -5.71
N SER A 110 21.34 -6.51 -4.40
CA SER A 110 20.57 -5.51 -3.65
C SER A 110 21.35 -4.21 -3.48
N VAL A 111 20.65 -3.09 -3.61
CA VAL A 111 21.12 -1.74 -3.31
C VAL A 111 20.14 -1.11 -2.31
N SER A 112 20.66 -0.41 -1.29
CA SER A 112 19.87 0.13 -0.19
C SER A 112 19.45 1.59 -0.43
N PHE A 113 18.19 1.92 -0.17
CA PHE A 113 17.60 3.26 -0.34
C PHE A 113 16.91 3.72 0.96
N LEU A 114 17.12 4.98 1.36
CA LEU A 114 16.49 5.62 2.51
C LEU A 114 15.19 6.33 2.09
N VAL A 115 14.07 5.62 2.13
CA VAL A 115 12.80 6.11 1.61
C VAL A 115 11.91 6.74 2.68
N ALA A 116 11.30 7.89 2.35
CA ALA A 116 10.25 8.50 3.16
C ALA A 116 9.03 7.56 3.26
N LEU A 117 8.37 7.49 4.42
CA LEU A 117 7.19 6.66 4.62
C LEU A 117 5.91 7.46 4.43
N ASP A 118 5.20 7.24 3.33
CA ASP A 118 4.08 8.10 2.92
C ASP A 118 2.76 7.30 2.82
N SER A 119 1.80 7.56 3.71
CA SER A 119 0.45 6.98 3.64
C SER A 119 -0.55 7.81 2.83
N GLY A 120 -0.18 9.03 2.42
CA GLY A 120 -0.95 9.90 1.54
C GLY A 120 -0.84 9.54 0.04
N SER A 121 0.26 8.90 -0.39
CA SER A 121 0.45 8.45 -1.78
C SER A 121 0.69 6.94 -1.96
N ASP A 122 0.57 6.48 -3.22
CA ASP A 122 0.56 5.05 -3.56
C ASP A 122 1.88 4.50 -4.10
N LEU A 123 2.68 5.29 -4.81
CA LEU A 123 3.84 4.77 -5.56
C LEU A 123 5.10 4.76 -4.70
N LEU A 124 5.82 3.63 -4.67
CA LEU A 124 7.24 3.61 -4.31
C LEU A 124 8.05 4.15 -5.48
N TRP A 125 8.83 5.21 -5.29
CA TRP A 125 9.79 5.71 -6.28
C TRP A 125 11.15 5.99 -5.65
N ILE A 126 12.21 5.83 -6.44
CA ILE A 126 13.62 6.03 -6.05
C ILE A 126 14.38 6.73 -7.20
N PRO A 127 15.42 7.55 -6.93
CA PRO A 127 16.22 8.19 -7.96
C PRO A 127 16.88 7.14 -8.88
N CYS A 128 16.83 7.36 -10.20
CA CYS A 128 17.18 6.34 -11.18
C CYS A 128 17.50 6.92 -12.56
N ASN A 129 18.72 6.71 -13.05
CA ASN A 129 19.27 7.34 -14.27
C ASN A 129 18.97 8.85 -14.28
N CYS A 130 19.38 9.51 -13.21
CA CYS A 130 18.93 10.84 -12.82
C CYS A 130 19.27 11.89 -13.89
N VAL A 131 18.27 12.70 -14.25
CA VAL A 131 18.42 13.88 -15.11
C VAL A 131 18.31 15.16 -14.28
N GLN A 132 17.45 15.17 -13.25
CA GLN A 132 17.25 16.29 -12.34
C GLN A 132 16.70 15.78 -11.00
N CYS A 133 17.56 15.59 -10.00
CA CYS A 133 17.17 15.07 -8.68
C CYS A 133 17.91 15.83 -7.58
N ALA A 134 17.53 15.57 -6.32
CA ALA A 134 18.31 15.93 -5.16
C ALA A 134 19.77 15.43 -5.27
N PRO A 135 20.74 16.10 -4.64
CA PRO A 135 22.07 15.53 -4.41
C PRO A 135 21.98 14.18 -3.66
N LEU A 136 22.89 13.25 -3.95
CA LEU A 136 22.95 11.95 -3.25
C LEU A 136 24.18 11.83 -2.32
N THR A 137 25.07 12.81 -2.35
CA THR A 137 26.28 12.86 -1.52
C THR A 137 25.94 13.22 -0.07
N SER A 138 26.39 12.40 0.88
CA SER A 138 26.22 12.60 2.33
C SER A 138 26.73 13.95 2.83
N SER A 139 27.74 14.54 2.19
CA SER A 139 28.25 15.88 2.50
C SER A 139 27.24 17.02 2.30
N TYR A 140 26.15 16.79 1.55
CA TYR A 140 25.05 17.75 1.40
C TYR A 140 24.07 17.69 2.59
N TYR A 141 24.05 16.60 3.34
CA TYR A 141 23.09 16.33 4.42
C TYR A 141 23.81 16.14 5.75
N SER A 142 23.73 17.15 6.62
CA SER A 142 24.33 17.12 7.97
C SER A 142 23.95 15.86 8.75
N SER A 143 22.72 15.37 8.57
CA SER A 143 22.18 14.17 9.19
C SER A 143 22.74 12.83 8.68
N LEU A 144 23.33 12.76 7.48
CA LEU A 144 23.81 11.49 6.90
C LEU A 144 25.26 11.15 7.24
N ALA A 145 26.07 12.15 7.62
CA ALA A 145 27.44 12.10 8.16
C ALA A 145 28.52 11.30 7.39
N THR A 146 28.26 10.04 7.01
CA THR A 146 29.21 9.10 6.40
C THR A 146 28.62 8.13 5.37
N LYS A 147 27.29 8.07 5.18
CA LYS A 147 26.64 7.15 4.22
C LYS A 147 26.01 7.93 3.06
N ASP A 148 26.63 7.84 1.89
CA ASP A 148 26.04 8.34 0.63
C ASP A 148 24.75 7.57 0.29
N LEU A 149 23.84 8.28 -0.38
CA LEU A 149 22.59 7.76 -0.93
C LEU A 149 22.85 7.09 -2.29
N ASN A 150 21.89 6.33 -2.80
CA ASN A 150 22.10 5.49 -3.99
C ASN A 150 21.27 5.94 -5.19
N GLU A 151 21.76 5.63 -6.39
CA GLU A 151 21.00 5.78 -7.62
C GLU A 151 20.68 4.40 -8.19
N TYR A 152 19.40 4.12 -8.43
CA TYR A 152 18.98 2.82 -8.95
C TYR A 152 19.30 2.71 -10.45
N ASN A 153 20.04 1.66 -10.82
CA ASN A 153 20.29 1.32 -12.22
C ASN A 153 19.51 0.05 -12.62
N PRO A 154 18.42 0.16 -13.40
CA PRO A 154 17.62 -0.98 -13.83
C PRO A 154 18.40 -2.03 -14.62
N SER A 155 19.47 -1.63 -15.33
CA SER A 155 20.33 -2.53 -16.11
C SER A 155 21.40 -3.22 -15.24
N GLY A 156 21.66 -2.70 -14.04
CA GLY A 156 22.56 -3.31 -13.06
C GLY A 156 21.92 -4.43 -12.23
N SER A 157 20.58 -4.50 -12.21
CA SER A 157 19.83 -5.53 -11.48
C SER A 157 19.34 -6.65 -12.40
N SER A 158 19.79 -7.87 -12.12
CA SER A 158 19.38 -9.09 -12.85
C SER A 158 17.93 -9.53 -12.61
N SER A 159 17.22 -8.94 -11.65
CA SER A 159 15.81 -9.24 -11.35
C SER A 159 14.81 -8.19 -11.83
N SER A 160 15.33 -7.04 -12.28
CA SER A 160 14.63 -5.90 -12.87
C SER A 160 13.90 -6.28 -14.15
N LYS A 161 12.71 -5.71 -14.33
CA LYS A 161 11.91 -5.85 -15.55
C LYS A 161 11.26 -4.54 -15.93
N VAL A 162 11.15 -4.34 -17.25
CA VAL A 162 10.34 -3.27 -17.84
C VAL A 162 8.87 -3.48 -17.45
N PHE A 163 8.24 -2.45 -16.88
CA PHE A 163 6.80 -2.42 -16.65
C PHE A 163 6.13 -1.75 -17.85
N SER A 164 5.47 -2.53 -18.72
CA SER A 164 5.03 -2.06 -20.03
C SER A 164 3.72 -1.25 -19.99
N CYS A 165 3.49 -0.39 -20.97
CA CYS A 165 2.24 0.36 -21.11
C CYS A 165 0.99 -0.53 -21.31
N SER A 166 1.19 -1.75 -21.81
CA SER A 166 0.16 -2.81 -21.85
C SER A 166 -0.27 -3.34 -20.48
N HIS A 167 0.44 -3.01 -19.40
CA HIS A 167 0.08 -3.48 -18.06
C HIS A 167 -1.09 -2.68 -17.49
N LYS A 168 -2.08 -3.38 -16.91
CA LYS A 168 -3.34 -2.80 -16.39
C LYS A 168 -3.22 -1.73 -15.28
N LEU A 169 -2.02 -1.56 -14.71
CA LEU A 169 -1.71 -0.54 -13.69
C LEU A 169 -0.83 0.59 -14.25
N CYS A 170 -0.62 0.64 -15.57
CA CYS A 170 -0.03 1.80 -16.22
C CYS A 170 -1.15 2.85 -16.42
N GLU A 171 -1.20 3.85 -15.56
CA GLU A 171 -2.24 4.89 -15.63
C GLU A 171 -1.98 5.82 -16.83
N SER A 172 -0.72 6.18 -17.09
CA SER A 172 -0.25 6.91 -18.28
C SER A 172 -0.11 6.04 -19.54
N ALA A 173 -0.89 4.97 -19.69
CA ALA A 173 -0.84 4.13 -20.89
C ALA A 173 -1.28 4.87 -22.17
N SER A 174 -2.01 5.98 -22.03
CA SER A 174 -2.35 6.93 -23.10
C SER A 174 -1.15 7.67 -23.68
N ASP A 175 -0.06 7.76 -22.92
CA ASP A 175 1.08 8.64 -23.20
C ASP A 175 2.20 7.87 -23.93
N CYS A 176 1.94 6.60 -24.27
CA CYS A 176 2.85 5.70 -25.00
C CYS A 176 2.44 5.56 -26.46
N GLU A 177 3.42 5.52 -27.37
CA GLU A 177 3.21 5.23 -28.79
C GLU A 177 2.98 3.72 -29.03
N SER A 178 3.50 2.87 -28.14
CA SER A 178 3.43 1.41 -28.25
C SER A 178 3.06 0.72 -26.93
N PRO A 179 2.19 -0.32 -26.93
CA PRO A 179 1.90 -1.12 -25.74
C PRO A 179 3.12 -1.86 -25.15
N LYS A 180 4.25 -1.91 -25.87
CA LYS A 180 5.51 -2.53 -25.41
C LYS A 180 6.49 -1.53 -24.79
N GLU A 181 6.24 -0.23 -24.90
CA GLU A 181 7.07 0.79 -24.25
C GLU A 181 7.01 0.66 -22.73
N GLN A 182 8.02 1.19 -22.06
CA GLN A 182 8.05 1.29 -20.62
C GLN A 182 7.04 2.35 -20.18
N CYS A 183 6.14 1.98 -19.28
CA CYS A 183 5.12 2.89 -18.77
C CYS A 183 5.76 4.15 -18.16
N PRO A 184 5.46 5.36 -18.67
CA PRO A 184 5.85 6.59 -18.00
C PRO A 184 5.04 6.76 -16.71
N TYR A 185 5.55 7.56 -15.78
CA TYR A 185 4.77 8.00 -14.63
C TYR A 185 5.12 9.44 -14.26
N THR A 186 4.14 10.14 -13.68
CA THR A 186 4.31 11.39 -12.95
C THR A 186 3.41 11.35 -11.72
N VAL A 187 3.96 11.59 -10.54
CA VAL A 187 3.20 11.79 -9.30
C VAL A 187 3.43 13.22 -8.84
N ASN A 188 2.36 13.97 -8.62
CA ASN A 188 2.38 15.31 -8.06
C ASN A 188 1.94 15.24 -6.59
N TYR A 189 2.57 16.03 -5.74
CA TYR A 189 2.31 16.10 -4.31
C TYR A 189 1.62 17.42 -3.95
N ALA A 190 1.09 17.51 -2.72
CA ALA A 190 0.33 18.67 -2.27
C ALA A 190 1.21 19.92 -2.05
N SER A 191 2.51 19.77 -1.81
CA SER A 191 3.41 20.92 -1.65
C SER A 191 3.82 21.54 -2.97
N ASP A 192 4.08 22.85 -2.94
CA ASP A 192 4.24 23.71 -4.11
C ASP A 192 5.23 23.17 -5.14
N ASN A 193 4.71 22.84 -6.33
CA ASN A 193 5.49 22.34 -7.47
C ASN A 193 6.30 21.07 -7.16
N THR A 194 5.92 20.27 -6.15
CA THR A 194 6.62 19.04 -5.76
C THR A 194 6.11 17.84 -6.57
N SER A 195 7.00 17.16 -7.29
CA SER A 195 6.66 15.99 -8.12
C SER A 195 7.83 15.01 -8.27
N SER A 196 7.51 13.79 -8.67
CA SER A 196 8.47 12.77 -9.13
C SER A 196 7.98 12.18 -10.45
N SER A 197 8.84 12.10 -11.45
CA SER A 197 8.50 11.58 -12.78
C SER A 197 9.63 10.77 -13.42
N GLY A 198 9.24 9.84 -14.29
CA GLY A 198 10.16 8.92 -14.94
C GLY A 198 9.44 7.75 -15.59
N SER A 199 9.85 6.54 -15.26
CA SER A 199 9.32 5.31 -15.89
C SER A 199 9.15 4.20 -14.87
N LEU A 200 8.12 3.35 -15.00
CA LEU A 200 7.89 2.25 -14.05
C LEU A 200 8.78 1.04 -14.37
N VAL A 201 9.25 0.36 -13.32
CA VAL A 201 9.93 -0.94 -13.37
C VAL A 201 9.31 -1.90 -12.36
N GLU A 202 9.45 -3.20 -12.58
CA GLU A 202 9.22 -4.22 -11.56
C GLU A 202 10.56 -4.78 -11.10
N ASP A 203 10.86 -4.74 -9.80
CA ASP A 203 12.00 -5.45 -9.22
C ASP A 203 11.69 -6.00 -7.81
N ILE A 204 12.69 -6.58 -7.16
CA ILE A 204 12.60 -7.26 -5.89
C ILE A 204 12.91 -6.29 -4.75
N LEU A 205 11.92 -6.06 -3.90
CA LEU A 205 12.09 -5.57 -2.53
C LEU A 205 12.50 -6.75 -1.64
N HIS A 206 13.55 -6.57 -0.85
CA HIS A 206 13.96 -7.54 0.16
C HIS A 206 13.36 -7.16 1.52
N LEU A 207 12.84 -8.19 2.20
CA LEU A 207 12.17 -8.11 3.49
C LEU A 207 12.72 -9.24 4.38
N THR A 208 12.48 -9.13 5.68
CA THR A 208 12.72 -10.22 6.63
C THR A 208 11.50 -10.42 7.54
N TYR A 209 11.47 -11.56 8.24
CA TYR A 209 10.43 -11.87 9.20
C TYR A 209 10.71 -11.19 10.55
N ASN A 210 9.69 -10.57 11.13
CA ASN A 210 9.75 -9.99 12.46
C ASN A 210 9.70 -11.09 13.54
N ASN A 211 10.83 -11.70 13.85
CA ASN A 211 10.89 -12.80 14.82
C ASN A 211 11.02 -12.31 16.27
N THR A 212 9.89 -12.11 16.94
CA THR A 212 9.84 -11.82 18.39
C THR A 212 10.27 -13.01 19.28
N ASN A 213 10.44 -14.22 18.72
CA ASN A 213 10.87 -15.41 19.45
C ASN A 213 12.36 -15.74 19.20
N SER A 214 13.23 -15.22 20.07
CA SER A 214 14.71 -15.30 19.94
C SER A 214 15.32 -16.71 19.92
N ARG A 215 14.52 -17.79 20.08
CA ARG A 215 15.00 -19.19 20.06
C ARG A 215 15.12 -19.80 18.66
N LEU A 216 14.68 -19.12 17.60
CA LEU A 216 14.79 -19.57 16.21
C LEU A 216 15.65 -18.62 15.36
N MET A 217 16.73 -18.11 15.94
CA MET A 217 17.65 -17.16 15.29
C MET A 217 18.53 -17.79 14.17
N ASN A 218 18.41 -19.09 13.93
CA ASN A 218 19.24 -19.83 12.95
C ASN A 218 18.69 -19.85 11.51
N SER A 219 17.70 -19.01 11.20
CA SER A 219 17.26 -18.75 9.82
C SER A 219 16.62 -17.38 9.71
N SER A 220 17.43 -16.35 9.41
CA SER A 220 16.95 -15.10 8.84
C SER A 220 16.36 -15.38 7.47
N SER A 221 15.10 -15.83 7.43
CA SER A 221 14.41 -16.19 6.20
C SER A 221 14.13 -14.93 5.38
N SER A 222 15.05 -14.60 4.49
CA SER A 222 14.92 -13.53 3.50
C SER A 222 13.65 -13.75 2.68
N VAL A 223 12.81 -12.72 2.64
CA VAL A 223 11.57 -12.68 1.86
C VAL A 223 11.80 -11.73 0.70
N ARG A 224 11.71 -12.26 -0.53
CA ARG A 224 11.89 -11.49 -1.76
C ARG A 224 10.52 -11.26 -2.39
N ALA A 225 10.12 -10.00 -2.50
CA ALA A 225 8.81 -9.61 -3.02
C ALA A 225 8.98 -8.77 -4.30
N ARG A 226 8.23 -9.10 -5.36
CA ARG A 226 8.17 -8.22 -6.54
C ARG A 226 7.27 -7.03 -6.23
N VAL A 227 7.76 -5.83 -6.49
CA VAL A 227 7.05 -4.56 -6.32
C VAL A 227 7.23 -3.70 -7.58
N VAL A 228 6.32 -2.76 -7.78
CA VAL A 228 6.47 -1.73 -8.82
C VAL A 228 7.17 -0.54 -8.22
N ILE A 229 8.11 0.02 -8.99
CA ILE A 229 8.98 1.11 -8.57
C ILE A 229 8.96 2.18 -9.66
N GLY A 230 8.74 3.43 -9.27
CA GLY A 230 9.06 4.58 -10.10
C GLY A 230 10.57 4.77 -10.19
N CYS A 231 11.15 4.51 -11.36
CA CYS A 231 12.51 4.94 -11.69
C CYS A 231 12.46 6.46 -11.93
N GLY A 232 12.71 7.23 -10.86
CA GLY A 232 12.61 8.69 -10.83
C GLY A 232 13.80 9.35 -11.52
N LYS A 233 13.53 9.91 -12.71
CA LYS A 233 14.53 10.62 -13.53
C LYS A 233 14.50 12.11 -13.27
N LYS A 234 13.34 12.65 -12.88
CA LYS A 234 13.13 14.08 -12.59
C LYS A 234 12.28 14.25 -11.32
N GLN A 235 12.79 15.06 -10.41
CA GLN A 235 12.12 15.54 -9.20
C GLN A 235 11.90 17.06 -9.32
N SER A 236 10.96 17.61 -8.57
CA SER A 236 10.71 19.06 -8.49
C SER A 236 10.27 19.48 -7.08
N GLY A 237 10.18 20.80 -6.85
CA GLY A 237 9.73 21.37 -5.58
C GLY A 237 10.65 21.01 -4.42
N GLU A 238 10.07 20.66 -3.28
CA GLU A 238 10.79 20.35 -2.04
C GLU A 238 11.76 19.18 -2.16
N TYR A 239 11.50 18.25 -3.10
CA TYR A 239 12.37 17.07 -3.28
C TYR A 239 13.76 17.45 -3.77
N LEU A 240 13.90 18.46 -4.63
CA LEU A 240 15.22 18.95 -5.04
C LEU A 240 16.03 19.56 -3.89
N ASN A 241 15.36 19.97 -2.81
CA ASN A 241 15.96 20.59 -1.64
C ASN A 241 16.26 19.59 -0.51
N GLY A 242 16.01 18.29 -0.71
CA GLY A 242 16.35 17.25 0.26
C GLY A 242 15.19 16.59 1.00
N VAL A 243 13.93 16.87 0.67
CA VAL A 243 12.82 16.02 1.14
C VAL A 243 12.82 14.74 0.27
N ALA A 244 12.86 13.54 0.86
CA ALA A 244 12.86 12.27 0.11
C ALA A 244 13.94 12.11 -1.01
N PRO A 245 15.23 12.42 -0.75
CA PRO A 245 16.25 12.47 -1.80
C PRO A 245 16.58 11.09 -2.39
N ASP A 246 16.62 10.05 -1.54
CA ASP A 246 16.84 8.65 -1.89
C ASP A 246 15.52 7.90 -2.22
N GLY A 247 14.40 8.64 -2.29
CA GLY A 247 13.08 8.11 -2.64
C GLY A 247 12.02 8.22 -1.56
N LEU A 248 10.82 7.74 -1.91
CA LEU A 248 9.62 7.73 -1.09
C LEU A 248 8.85 6.44 -1.34
N MET A 249 8.35 5.81 -0.27
CA MET A 249 7.50 4.64 -0.31
C MET A 249 6.05 5.01 -0.07
N GLY A 250 5.24 4.97 -1.13
CA GLY A 250 3.79 5.00 -1.03
C GLY A 250 3.21 3.76 -0.33
N LEU A 251 2.46 4.02 0.73
CA LEU A 251 1.73 3.06 1.58
C LEU A 251 0.21 3.18 1.39
N GLY A 252 -0.23 4.01 0.45
CA GLY A 252 -1.63 4.31 0.15
C GLY A 252 -2.48 3.12 -0.33
N LEU A 253 -3.75 3.43 -0.63
CA LEU A 253 -4.77 2.44 -0.96
C LEU A 253 -4.67 1.87 -2.38
N GLY A 254 -3.94 2.50 -3.28
CA GLY A 254 -3.85 2.15 -4.68
C GLY A 254 -3.30 0.77 -4.96
N GLU A 255 -3.67 0.26 -6.13
CA GLU A 255 -3.32 -1.10 -6.57
C GLU A 255 -1.80 -1.29 -6.79
N ILE A 256 -1.08 -0.19 -7.01
CA ILE A 256 0.36 -0.10 -7.28
C ILE A 256 1.24 -0.11 -6.00
N SER A 257 0.66 0.14 -4.81
CA SER A 257 1.42 0.36 -3.58
C SER A 257 2.11 -0.89 -3.03
N VAL A 258 3.16 -0.69 -2.23
CA VAL A 258 3.92 -1.79 -1.61
C VAL A 258 2.99 -2.70 -0.78
N PRO A 259 2.12 -2.20 0.13
CA PRO A 259 1.16 -3.04 0.84
C PRO A 259 0.22 -3.83 -0.09
N SER A 260 -0.16 -3.26 -1.24
CA SER A 260 -0.98 -3.95 -2.25
C SER A 260 -0.25 -5.10 -2.93
N PHE A 261 1.02 -4.92 -3.30
CA PHE A 261 1.81 -5.99 -3.92
C PHE A 261 2.13 -7.11 -2.94
N LEU A 262 2.52 -6.78 -1.71
CA LEU A 262 2.85 -7.77 -0.68
C LEU A 262 1.64 -8.65 -0.29
N SER A 263 0.45 -8.06 -0.17
CA SER A 263 -0.77 -8.78 0.20
C SER A 263 -1.32 -9.63 -0.95
N LYS A 264 -1.32 -9.12 -2.19
CA LYS A 264 -1.71 -9.90 -3.39
C LYS A 264 -0.79 -11.09 -3.66
N ALA A 265 0.48 -10.97 -3.30
CA ALA A 265 1.45 -12.08 -3.33
C ALA A 265 1.24 -13.11 -2.20
N GLY A 266 0.28 -12.90 -1.29
CA GLY A 266 0.00 -13.77 -0.15
C GLY A 266 1.07 -13.76 0.95
N LEU A 267 1.97 -12.77 0.93
CA LEU A 267 3.11 -12.71 1.87
C LEU A 267 2.66 -12.24 3.25
N MET A 268 1.76 -11.26 3.31
CA MET A 268 1.24 -10.66 4.54
C MET A 268 -0.28 -10.41 4.43
N ARG A 269 -0.94 -10.13 5.57
CA ARG A 269 -2.30 -9.59 5.59
C ARG A 269 -2.32 -8.22 4.94
N ASN A 270 -3.45 -7.81 4.35
CA ASN A 270 -3.56 -6.49 3.72
C ASN A 270 -3.69 -5.38 4.77
N SER A 271 -2.59 -5.11 5.47
CA SER A 271 -2.47 -4.10 6.51
C SER A 271 -1.01 -3.71 6.71
N PHE A 272 -0.78 -2.61 7.41
CA PHE A 272 0.52 -2.26 7.97
C PHE A 272 0.34 -1.42 9.23
N SER A 273 1.41 -1.24 10.01
CA SER A 273 1.44 -0.27 11.08
C SER A 273 2.68 0.59 11.05
N LEU A 274 2.50 1.83 11.52
CA LEU A 274 3.53 2.82 11.77
C LEU A 274 3.52 3.14 13.26
N CYS A 275 4.68 3.33 13.86
CA CYS A 275 4.80 3.81 15.22
C CYS A 275 5.97 4.79 15.29
N PHE A 276 5.71 6.03 15.69
CA PHE A 276 6.74 7.05 15.87
C PHE A 276 6.81 7.41 17.35
N ASP A 277 8.02 7.53 17.89
CA ASP A 277 8.27 7.91 19.28
C ASP A 277 8.67 9.39 19.39
N GLU A 278 8.99 9.81 20.61
CA GLU A 278 9.33 11.19 20.95
C GLU A 278 10.83 11.51 20.68
N GLU A 279 11.64 10.50 20.38
CA GLU A 279 13.10 10.59 20.18
C GLU A 279 13.46 10.56 18.67
N ASP A 280 12.53 11.01 17.82
CA ASP A 280 12.62 10.99 16.34
C ASP A 280 12.96 9.60 15.76
N SER A 281 12.57 8.56 16.50
CA SER A 281 12.71 7.15 16.18
C SER A 281 11.33 6.53 15.94
N GLY A 282 11.30 5.37 15.29
CA GLY A 282 10.04 4.66 15.08
C GLY A 282 10.21 3.29 14.48
N ARG A 283 9.09 2.67 14.07
CA ARG A 283 9.03 1.36 13.42
C ARG A 283 7.92 1.26 12.38
N ILE A 284 8.17 0.47 11.34
CA ILE A 284 7.20 0.03 10.33
C ILE A 284 7.04 -1.49 10.35
N TYR A 285 5.81 -1.98 10.22
CA TYR A 285 5.49 -3.40 10.12
C TYR A 285 4.41 -3.69 9.07
N PHE A 286 4.71 -4.52 8.07
CA PHE A 286 3.74 -5.00 7.08
C PHE A 286 3.00 -6.24 7.59
N GLY A 287 1.70 -6.32 7.33
CA GLY A 287 0.81 -7.40 7.81
C GLY A 287 0.38 -7.27 9.27
N ASP A 288 0.85 -6.24 9.97
CA ASP A 288 0.46 -6.00 11.36
C ASP A 288 -1.00 -5.57 11.46
N MET A 289 -1.68 -6.08 12.48
CA MET A 289 -3.09 -5.81 12.77
C MET A 289 -3.27 -5.11 14.12
N GLY A 290 -2.19 -4.86 14.86
CA GLY A 290 -2.22 -4.26 16.19
C GLY A 290 -2.80 -5.19 17.27
N PRO A 291 -2.91 -4.68 18.52
CA PRO A 291 -3.51 -5.41 19.61
C PRO A 291 -5.03 -5.47 19.46
N SER A 292 -5.65 -6.54 19.97
CA SER A 292 -7.10 -6.80 19.87
C SER A 292 -7.98 -5.73 20.53
N MET A 293 -7.44 -4.98 21.50
CA MET A 293 -8.13 -3.93 22.26
C MET A 293 -7.72 -2.51 21.85
N GLN A 294 -7.12 -2.33 20.66
CA GLN A 294 -6.88 -0.99 20.12
C GLN A 294 -8.20 -0.24 19.88
N GLN A 295 -8.16 1.08 19.98
CA GLN A 295 -9.25 1.92 19.50
C GLN A 295 -9.27 1.90 17.97
N SER A 296 -10.42 2.18 17.36
CA SER A 296 -10.51 2.25 15.89
C SER A 296 -11.64 3.10 15.35
N THR A 297 -11.50 3.53 14.10
CA THR A 297 -12.56 4.18 13.32
C THR A 297 -12.51 3.69 11.87
N HIS A 298 -13.64 3.66 11.18
CA HIS A 298 -13.67 3.25 9.78
C HIS A 298 -13.12 4.35 8.87
N PHE A 299 -12.46 3.93 7.78
CA PHE A 299 -12.19 4.84 6.67
C PHE A 299 -13.51 5.24 6.01
N LEU A 300 -13.52 6.41 5.37
CA LEU A 300 -14.67 6.93 4.63
C LEU A 300 -14.45 6.77 3.13
N PRO A 301 -15.42 6.25 2.37
CA PRO A 301 -15.35 6.24 0.92
C PRO A 301 -15.66 7.63 0.35
N TYR A 302 -15.00 7.97 -0.76
CA TYR A 302 -15.35 9.07 -1.64
C TYR A 302 -16.00 8.50 -2.92
N ASN A 303 -17.22 8.92 -3.25
CA ASN A 303 -17.98 8.40 -4.40
C ASN A 303 -18.01 6.86 -4.48
N ASN A 304 -18.31 6.20 -3.35
CA ASN A 304 -18.32 4.73 -3.16
C ASN A 304 -16.97 4.02 -3.40
N LYS A 305 -15.85 4.75 -3.43
CA LYS A 305 -14.49 4.20 -3.52
C LYS A 305 -13.63 4.69 -2.37
N TYR A 306 -12.75 3.83 -1.85
CA TYR A 306 -11.72 4.27 -0.91
C TYR A 306 -10.49 4.66 -1.72
N VAL A 307 -10.18 5.96 -1.72
CA VAL A 307 -9.07 6.55 -2.49
C VAL A 307 -7.88 6.96 -1.62
N ALA A 308 -8.11 7.22 -0.33
CA ALA A 308 -7.09 7.55 0.65
C ALA A 308 -7.57 7.17 2.07
N TYR A 309 -6.68 7.25 3.07
CA TYR A 309 -6.97 6.95 4.47
C TYR A 309 -7.73 8.07 5.19
N ILE A 310 -8.90 8.42 4.68
CA ILE A 310 -9.76 9.48 5.23
C ILE A 310 -10.65 8.91 6.34
N VAL A 311 -10.73 9.59 7.48
CA VAL A 311 -11.63 9.27 8.60
C VAL A 311 -12.52 10.46 8.94
N GLY A 312 -13.67 10.21 9.58
CA GLY A 312 -14.60 11.26 10.04
C GLY A 312 -14.46 11.56 11.52
N VAL A 313 -14.11 12.80 11.88
CA VAL A 313 -14.09 13.30 13.25
C VAL A 313 -15.46 13.90 13.57
N GLU A 314 -16.08 13.46 14.66
CA GLU A 314 -17.40 13.94 15.09
C GLU A 314 -17.32 15.27 15.86
N ALA A 315 -16.27 15.45 16.66
CA ALA A 315 -15.98 16.67 17.38
C ALA A 315 -14.50 16.77 17.76
N CYS A 316 -13.96 17.99 17.73
CA CYS A 316 -12.69 18.34 18.36
C CYS A 316 -12.96 18.94 19.75
N CYS A 317 -12.20 18.50 20.76
CA CYS A 317 -12.30 19.02 22.12
C CYS A 317 -10.91 19.37 22.66
N VAL A 318 -10.79 20.49 23.37
CA VAL A 318 -9.58 20.90 24.10
C VAL A 318 -9.83 20.69 25.58
N GLY A 319 -9.06 19.81 26.21
CA GLY A 319 -9.26 19.42 27.60
C GLY A 319 -10.63 18.77 27.81
N ASN A 320 -11.55 19.50 28.44
CA ASN A 320 -12.93 19.07 28.69
C ASN A 320 -13.97 19.86 27.88
N SER A 321 -13.56 20.89 27.14
CA SER A 321 -14.44 21.70 26.30
C SER A 321 -14.49 21.13 24.88
N CYS A 322 -15.67 20.77 24.38
CA CYS A 322 -15.85 20.35 22.99
C CYS A 322 -16.34 21.54 22.15
N LEU A 323 -15.60 21.83 21.08
CA LEU A 323 -15.78 23.01 20.25
C LEU A 323 -16.99 22.81 19.32
N LYS A 324 -17.86 23.82 19.21
CA LYS A 324 -19.08 23.74 18.40
C LYS A 324 -18.73 23.61 16.92
N GLN A 325 -19.51 22.82 16.19
CA GLN A 325 -19.40 22.64 14.73
C GLN A 325 -18.04 22.08 14.23
N THR A 326 -17.21 21.51 15.11
CA THR A 326 -15.91 20.93 14.74
C THR A 326 -15.96 19.48 14.24
N SER A 327 -16.97 19.16 13.41
CA SER A 327 -17.07 17.88 12.71
C SER A 327 -16.44 17.99 11.32
N PHE A 328 -15.45 17.17 11.00
CA PHE A 328 -14.70 17.26 9.75
C PHE A 328 -14.20 15.90 9.26
N LYS A 329 -13.74 15.86 8.00
CA LYS A 329 -13.00 14.72 7.46
C LYS A 329 -11.51 15.00 7.59
N THR A 330 -10.72 13.98 7.88
CA THR A 330 -9.26 14.14 7.92
C THR A 330 -8.56 12.96 7.25
N LEU A 331 -7.56 13.25 6.43
CA LEU A 331 -6.60 12.27 5.96
C LEU A 331 -5.68 11.85 7.14
N ILE A 332 -5.22 10.61 7.16
CA ILE A 332 -4.15 10.16 8.05
C ILE A 332 -2.89 9.97 7.20
N ASP A 333 -1.92 10.88 7.37
CA ASP A 333 -0.84 11.04 6.41
C ASP A 333 0.54 11.02 7.08
N SER A 334 1.30 9.94 6.85
CA SER A 334 2.71 9.88 7.23
C SER A 334 3.64 10.56 6.22
N GLY A 335 3.17 10.92 5.03
CA GLY A 335 3.90 11.77 4.08
C GLY A 335 3.90 13.25 4.48
N GLN A 336 3.02 13.66 5.40
CA GLN A 336 2.90 15.02 5.90
C GLN A 336 3.53 15.16 7.30
N SER A 337 4.40 16.15 7.49
CA SER A 337 5.16 16.32 8.74
C SER A 337 4.30 16.86 9.89
N PHE A 338 3.48 17.89 9.59
CA PHE A 338 2.66 18.61 10.56
C PHE A 338 1.18 18.56 10.20
N THR A 339 0.29 18.75 11.18
CA THR A 339 -1.15 18.58 11.00
C THR A 339 -1.79 19.82 10.38
N SER A 340 -2.76 19.62 9.49
CA SER A 340 -3.63 20.69 8.98
C SER A 340 -5.09 20.40 9.35
N LEU A 341 -5.85 21.43 9.72
CA LEU A 341 -7.28 21.34 10.03
C LEU A 341 -8.06 22.29 9.11
N PRO A 342 -9.33 22.01 8.78
CA PRO A 342 -10.18 22.99 8.09
C PRO A 342 -10.19 24.34 8.82
N GLU A 343 -10.23 25.46 8.10
CA GLU A 343 -9.98 26.80 8.64
C GLU A 343 -10.80 27.15 9.89
N ASP A 344 -12.08 26.77 9.89
CA ASP A 344 -13.01 26.98 11.00
C ASP A 344 -12.61 26.15 12.23
N VAL A 345 -12.29 24.86 12.05
CA VAL A 345 -11.80 23.97 13.11
C VAL A 345 -10.44 24.44 13.64
N TYR A 346 -9.52 24.80 12.75
CA TYR A 346 -8.20 25.33 13.09
C TYR A 346 -8.33 26.55 14.01
N ARG A 347 -9.14 27.54 13.61
CA ARG A 347 -9.32 28.78 14.35
C ARG A 347 -9.87 28.55 15.76
N GLU A 348 -10.91 27.72 15.90
CA GLU A 348 -11.48 27.42 17.22
C GLU A 348 -10.50 26.66 18.13
N VAL A 349 -9.71 25.71 17.57
CA VAL A 349 -8.67 25.00 18.32
C VAL A 349 -7.54 25.93 18.76
N ALA A 350 -7.04 26.77 17.85
CA ALA A 350 -5.92 27.66 18.13
C ALA A 350 -6.28 28.72 19.18
N ILE A 351 -7.47 29.33 19.07
CA ILE A 351 -7.99 30.28 20.06
C ILE A 351 -8.21 29.60 21.43
N GLU A 352 -8.72 28.38 21.47
CA GLU A 352 -8.91 27.69 22.74
C GLU A 352 -7.60 27.28 23.39
N ILE A 353 -6.58 26.86 22.61
CA ILE A 353 -5.24 26.57 23.14
C ILE A 353 -4.56 27.84 23.69
N ASP A 354 -4.63 28.97 22.97
CA ASP A 354 -4.08 30.27 23.37
C ASP A 354 -4.61 30.73 24.75
N ARG A 355 -5.90 30.49 25.05
CA ARG A 355 -6.50 30.80 26.36
C ARG A 355 -5.83 30.11 27.55
N HIS A 356 -5.14 28.98 27.35
CA HIS A 356 -4.41 28.27 28.41
C HIS A 356 -2.91 28.64 28.45
N VAL A 357 -2.42 29.50 27.56
CA VAL A 357 -1.02 29.92 27.50
C VAL A 357 -0.84 31.32 28.08
N ASN A 358 -0.14 31.42 29.21
CA ASN A 358 0.19 32.70 29.83
C ASN A 358 1.46 33.34 29.22
N ALA A 359 1.48 33.50 27.90
CA ALA A 359 2.56 34.14 27.14
C ALA A 359 1.99 34.87 25.92
N LYS A 360 2.71 35.85 25.36
CA LYS A 360 2.28 36.54 24.15
C LYS A 360 2.60 35.71 22.91
N ILE A 361 1.67 35.67 21.95
CA ILE A 361 1.93 35.14 20.61
C ILE A 361 3.07 35.95 19.95
N LYS A 362 4.09 35.24 19.48
CA LYS A 362 5.20 35.76 18.67
C LYS A 362 5.16 35.06 17.31
N ARG A 363 4.64 35.74 16.28
CA ARG A 363 4.64 35.19 14.91
C ARG A 363 6.06 35.11 14.36
N LEU A 364 6.44 33.93 13.89
CA LEU A 364 7.70 33.72 13.18
C LEU A 364 7.56 34.22 11.74
N LYS A 365 8.37 35.20 11.33
CA LYS A 365 8.33 35.72 9.96
C LYS A 365 8.81 34.65 8.98
N GLY A 366 7.89 34.13 8.16
CA GLY A 366 8.16 33.01 7.26
C GLY A 366 8.13 31.64 7.93
N GLY A 367 7.71 31.55 9.20
CA GLY A 367 7.45 30.27 9.86
C GLY A 367 6.05 29.73 9.52
N PRO A 368 5.83 28.41 9.58
CA PRO A 368 4.58 27.77 9.15
C PRO A 368 3.41 27.91 10.14
N TRP A 369 3.59 28.53 11.31
CA TRP A 369 2.59 28.58 12.38
C TRP A 369 2.39 29.99 12.94
N ASP A 370 1.12 30.40 13.05
CA ASP A 370 0.73 31.71 13.62
C ASP A 370 0.80 31.77 15.14
N TYR A 371 0.67 30.63 15.82
CA TYR A 371 0.57 30.53 17.28
C TYR A 371 1.85 29.94 17.87
N CYS A 372 2.86 30.77 18.07
CA CYS A 372 4.09 30.44 18.77
C CYS A 372 4.28 31.32 20.02
N TYR A 373 4.87 30.77 21.07
CA TYR A 373 5.04 31.42 22.37
C TYR A 373 6.51 31.36 22.79
N GLU A 374 7.10 32.52 23.07
CA GLU A 374 8.48 32.62 23.55
C GLU A 374 8.49 32.56 25.09
N THR A 375 9.06 31.49 25.65
CA THR A 375 9.01 31.22 27.09
C THR A 375 10.19 30.35 27.53
N SER A 376 10.63 30.53 28.77
CA SER A 376 11.68 29.70 29.40
C SER A 376 11.20 28.32 29.84
N VAL A 377 9.88 28.06 29.82
CA VAL A 377 9.25 26.80 30.26
C VAL A 377 8.08 26.45 29.34
N GLU A 378 7.96 25.17 28.99
CA GLU A 378 6.85 24.63 28.18
C GLU A 378 5.47 25.04 28.76
N PRO A 379 4.58 25.67 27.96
CA PRO A 379 3.23 26.01 28.40
C PRO A 379 2.39 24.76 28.71
N LYS A 380 1.74 24.75 29.88
CA LYS A 380 0.82 23.68 30.29
C LYS A 380 -0.55 23.83 29.60
N VAL A 381 -0.65 23.35 28.37
CA VAL A 381 -1.91 23.33 27.61
C VAL A 381 -2.72 22.04 27.81
N PRO A 382 -4.06 22.06 27.72
CA PRO A 382 -4.87 20.84 27.73
C PRO A 382 -4.69 20.01 26.47
N ALA A 383 -4.75 18.67 26.61
CA ALA A 383 -4.72 17.75 25.48
C ALA A 383 -5.88 18.00 24.48
N ILE A 384 -5.57 17.93 23.18
CA ILE A 384 -6.58 17.93 22.11
C ILE A 384 -7.14 16.51 21.97
N LYS A 385 -8.46 16.38 21.81
CA LYS A 385 -9.19 15.12 21.72
C LYS A 385 -10.05 15.12 20.47
N LEU A 386 -9.77 14.22 19.53
CA LEU A 386 -10.61 13.98 18.37
C LEU A 386 -11.56 12.83 18.70
N LYS A 387 -12.87 13.11 18.69
CA LYS A 387 -13.91 12.11 18.97
C LYS A 387 -14.39 11.44 17.70
N PHE A 388 -14.64 10.14 17.80
CA PHE A 388 -15.11 9.28 16.73
C PHE A 388 -16.30 8.43 17.22
N LEU A 389 -17.02 7.88 16.24
CA LEU A 389 -18.10 6.91 16.44
C LEU A 389 -17.71 5.79 17.42
N ASN A 390 -18.73 5.23 18.07
CA ASN A 390 -18.59 4.16 19.07
C ASN A 390 -17.72 4.54 20.28
N ASN A 391 -17.67 5.83 20.64
CA ASN A 391 -16.94 6.37 21.80
C ASN A 391 -15.41 6.16 21.72
N ASN A 392 -14.86 6.08 20.50
CA ASN A 392 -13.41 6.12 20.29
C ASN A 392 -12.92 7.57 20.40
N THR A 393 -11.73 7.79 20.95
CA THR A 393 -11.13 9.12 21.10
C THR A 393 -9.62 9.06 20.92
N PHE A 394 -9.13 9.74 19.88
CA PHE A 394 -7.71 9.97 19.68
C PHE A 394 -7.26 11.16 20.52
N VAL A 395 -6.18 11.02 21.30
CA VAL A 395 -5.76 12.03 22.30
C VAL A 395 -4.35 12.51 21.99
N ILE A 396 -4.24 13.78 21.60
CA ILE A 396 -2.99 14.49 21.37
C ILE A 396 -2.56 15.07 22.72
N LEU A 397 -1.66 14.36 23.41
CA LEU A 397 -1.23 14.70 24.78
C LEU A 397 -0.26 15.88 24.84
N LYS A 398 0.53 16.09 23.78
CA LYS A 398 1.43 17.24 23.59
C LYS A 398 0.97 18.04 22.36
N PRO A 399 0.10 19.06 22.52
CA PRO A 399 -0.34 19.89 21.40
C PRO A 399 0.71 20.86 20.89
N LEU A 400 1.77 21.16 21.65
CA LEU A 400 2.80 22.12 21.25
C LEU A 400 4.07 21.40 20.76
N PHE A 401 4.78 22.04 19.86
CA PHE A 401 6.06 21.62 19.30
C PHE A 401 7.15 22.58 19.74
N GLU A 402 8.30 22.04 20.17
CA GLU A 402 9.44 22.81 20.63
C GLU A 402 10.34 23.21 19.45
N VAL A 403 10.63 24.51 19.34
CA VAL A 403 11.49 25.09 18.32
C VAL A 403 12.68 25.76 19.00
N GLN A 404 13.87 25.21 18.80
CA GLN A 404 15.11 25.81 19.28
C GLN A 404 15.43 27.08 18.46
N GLN A 405 15.76 28.18 19.14
CA GLN A 405 16.29 29.39 18.51
C GLN A 405 17.82 29.40 18.66
N ASN A 406 18.53 29.90 17.65
CA ASN A 406 20.00 30.08 17.71
C ASN A 406 20.41 31.06 18.83
N GLU A 407 19.60 32.09 19.07
CA GLU A 407 19.77 33.07 20.14
C GLU A 407 18.38 33.38 20.73
N GLY A 408 18.25 33.31 22.06
CA GLY A 408 17.02 33.64 22.79
C GLY A 408 16.40 32.47 23.56
N PRO A 409 15.21 32.67 24.17
CA PRO A 409 14.44 31.61 24.83
C PRO A 409 13.94 30.55 23.83
N VAL A 410 13.45 29.42 24.34
CA VAL A 410 12.80 28.41 23.51
C VAL A 410 11.45 28.91 23.01
N LEU A 411 11.07 28.52 21.79
CA LEU A 411 9.74 28.73 21.23
C LEU A 411 8.91 27.47 21.34
N PHE A 412 7.66 27.61 21.76
CA PHE A 412 6.67 26.54 21.72
C PHE A 412 5.56 26.96 20.74
N CYS A 413 5.40 26.21 19.66
CA CYS A 413 4.43 26.51 18.60
C CYS A 413 3.30 25.49 18.60
N LEU A 414 2.07 25.91 18.28
CA LEU A 414 1.00 24.97 17.90
C LEU A 414 1.29 24.50 16.46
N PRO A 415 1.69 23.24 16.22
CA PRO A 415 2.11 22.73 14.92
C PRO A 415 0.89 22.36 14.05
N ILE A 416 -0.05 23.30 13.93
CA ILE A 416 -1.27 23.17 13.14
C ILE A 416 -1.37 24.36 12.19
N SER A 417 -1.63 24.08 10.92
CA SER A 417 -2.00 25.07 9.91
C SER A 417 -3.47 24.94 9.49
N SER A 418 -3.99 25.96 8.81
CA SER A 418 -5.23 25.80 8.04
C SER A 418 -4.97 24.90 6.84
N SER A 419 -5.92 24.00 6.56
CA SER A 419 -5.96 23.26 5.30
C SER A 419 -6.37 24.19 4.15
N GLU A 420 -5.79 23.96 2.98
CA GLU A 420 -6.21 24.62 1.73
C GLU A 420 -7.46 23.94 1.12
N GLN A 421 -7.78 22.72 1.55
CA GLN A 421 -8.94 21.97 1.06
C GLN A 421 -10.15 22.16 1.98
N GLU A 422 -11.25 22.68 1.41
CA GLU A 422 -12.49 22.94 2.15
C GLU A 422 -13.04 21.65 2.81
N GLY A 423 -13.25 21.70 4.13
CA GLY A 423 -13.85 20.63 4.92
C GLY A 423 -13.00 19.35 5.11
N ILE A 424 -11.75 19.34 4.63
CA ILE A 424 -10.82 18.21 4.77
C ILE A 424 -9.50 18.69 5.39
N GLY A 425 -9.12 18.12 6.53
CA GLY A 425 -7.78 18.28 7.13
C GLY A 425 -6.88 17.08 6.87
N ALA A 426 -5.68 17.10 7.43
CA ALA A 426 -4.78 15.95 7.49
C ALA A 426 -4.06 15.87 8.84
N ILE A 427 -4.15 14.71 9.51
CA ILE A 427 -3.33 14.40 10.68
C ILE A 427 -1.97 13.94 10.18
N GLY A 428 -0.97 14.81 10.35
CA GLY A 428 0.42 14.55 10.03
C GLY A 428 1.15 13.76 11.11
N GLN A 429 2.40 13.39 10.82
CA GLN A 429 3.24 12.59 11.71
C GLN A 429 3.44 13.18 13.10
N ASN A 430 3.49 14.51 13.22
CA ASN A 430 3.61 15.23 14.49
C ASN A 430 2.62 14.74 15.56
N TYR A 431 1.41 14.35 15.16
CA TYR A 431 0.37 13.85 16.07
C TYR A 431 0.13 12.34 15.98
N MET A 432 0.80 11.63 15.06
CA MET A 432 0.89 10.16 15.08
C MET A 432 1.90 9.64 16.12
N ARG A 433 2.80 10.52 16.63
CA ARG A 433 3.78 10.20 17.68
C ARG A 433 3.12 9.67 18.96
N GLY A 434 3.77 8.72 19.62
CA GLY A 434 3.27 8.04 20.82
C GLY A 434 2.19 6.98 20.57
N TYR A 435 1.85 6.69 19.32
CA TYR A 435 0.86 5.69 18.93
C TYR A 435 1.41 4.68 17.92
N ARG A 436 0.99 3.41 18.08
CA ARG A 436 1.02 2.41 17.01
C ARG A 436 -0.26 2.61 16.18
N MET A 437 -0.11 3.21 15.01
CA MET A 437 -1.15 3.50 14.04
C MET A 437 -1.26 2.33 13.07
N VAL A 438 -2.42 1.68 12.99
CA VAL A 438 -2.66 0.46 12.21
C VAL A 438 -3.61 0.77 11.06
N PHE A 439 -3.13 0.59 9.84
CA PHE A 439 -3.89 0.76 8.62
C PHE A 439 -4.43 -0.61 8.19
N ASP A 440 -5.61 -0.96 8.68
CA ASP A 440 -6.29 -2.23 8.36
C ASP A 440 -7.06 -2.08 7.04
N ARG A 441 -6.36 -2.38 5.94
CA ARG A 441 -6.87 -2.32 4.55
C ARG A 441 -7.71 -3.56 4.18
N GLU A 442 -7.81 -4.57 5.06
CA GLU A 442 -8.75 -5.69 4.91
C GLU A 442 -10.15 -5.30 5.39
N ASN A 443 -10.24 -4.60 6.52
CA ASN A 443 -11.50 -4.22 7.17
C ASN A 443 -11.85 -2.73 7.01
N MET A 444 -11.07 -2.00 6.21
CA MET A 444 -11.19 -0.58 5.91
C MET A 444 -11.37 0.29 7.17
N LYS A 445 -10.40 0.19 8.08
CA LYS A 445 -10.37 0.96 9.32
C LYS A 445 -8.95 1.37 9.74
N LEU A 446 -8.88 2.49 10.46
CA LEU A 446 -7.71 2.88 11.24
C LEU A 446 -7.84 2.30 12.64
N GLY A 447 -6.79 1.65 13.13
CA GLY A 447 -6.61 1.30 14.54
C GLY A 447 -5.54 2.18 15.20
N TRP A 448 -5.65 2.44 16.50
CA TRP A 448 -4.59 3.08 17.28
C TRP A 448 -4.52 2.58 18.72
N SER A 449 -3.29 2.44 19.21
CA SER A 449 -2.99 2.15 20.62
C SER A 449 -1.74 2.89 21.04
N ALA A 450 -1.75 3.50 22.24
CA ALA A 450 -0.59 4.18 22.78
C ALA A 450 0.61 3.21 22.87
N SER A 451 1.78 3.67 22.42
CA SER A 451 2.97 2.83 22.29
C SER A 451 4.24 3.65 22.45
N LYS A 452 5.29 3.04 23.03
CA LYS A 452 6.66 3.58 23.03
C LYS A 452 7.48 3.12 21.81
N CYS A 453 6.81 2.51 20.84
CA CYS A 453 7.38 1.93 19.62
C CYS A 453 8.49 0.88 19.80
N GLN A 454 8.77 0.45 21.03
CA GLN A 454 9.74 -0.60 21.34
C GLN A 454 9.24 -1.97 20.85
N GLU A 455 10.18 -2.89 20.61
CA GLU A 455 9.84 -4.28 20.31
C GLU A 455 9.11 -4.91 21.50
N GLU A 456 7.87 -5.34 21.27
CA GLU A 456 7.08 -6.06 22.26
C GLU A 456 7.76 -7.40 22.58
N LYS A 457 8.53 -7.44 23.66
CA LYS A 457 8.94 -8.68 24.34
C LYS A 457 7.68 -9.38 24.84
N THR A 458 7.03 -10.12 23.96
CA THR A 458 5.80 -10.85 24.29
C THR A 458 6.14 -11.82 25.41
N ALA A 459 5.61 -11.58 26.61
CA ALA A 459 5.69 -12.57 27.67
C ALA A 459 5.02 -13.85 27.14
N PRO A 460 5.61 -15.04 27.32
CA PRO A 460 4.98 -16.27 26.90
C PRO A 460 3.61 -16.36 27.59
N PRO A 461 2.55 -16.85 26.91
CA PRO A 461 1.22 -16.90 27.48
C PRO A 461 1.28 -17.67 28.79
N GLN A 462 1.00 -16.98 29.90
CA GLN A 462 0.91 -17.63 31.21
C GLN A 462 -0.16 -18.70 31.09
N ALA A 463 0.24 -19.96 31.22
CA ALA A 463 -0.69 -21.07 31.28
C ALA A 463 -1.64 -20.82 32.44
N SER A 464 -2.92 -20.59 32.12
CA SER A 464 -3.97 -20.45 33.13
C SER A 464 -3.92 -21.67 34.06
N PRO A 465 -4.01 -21.52 35.39
CA PRO A 465 -4.00 -22.66 36.29
C PRO A 465 -5.10 -23.64 35.88
N ARG A 466 -4.73 -24.89 35.61
CA ARG A 466 -5.68 -25.97 35.33
C ARG A 466 -6.56 -26.18 36.56
N SER A 467 -7.77 -25.62 36.57
CA SER A 467 -8.82 -26.06 37.49
C SER A 467 -9.29 -27.45 37.07
N THR A 468 -8.79 -28.47 37.75
CA THR A 468 -9.28 -29.84 37.62
C THR A 468 -10.61 -30.00 38.36
N SER A 469 -11.72 -29.99 37.63
CA SER A 469 -13.00 -30.54 38.07
C SER A 469 -13.70 -31.26 36.92
N SER A 470 -14.03 -32.53 37.13
CA SER A 470 -14.74 -33.38 36.16
C SER A 470 -16.24 -33.04 36.11
N PRO A 471 -16.97 -33.43 35.05
CA PRO A 471 -18.35 -33.00 34.80
C PRO A 471 -19.44 -33.90 35.43
N TYR A 472 -20.69 -33.44 35.26
CA TYR A 472 -22.02 -34.09 35.41
C TYR A 472 -22.87 -33.68 36.63
N PRO A 473 -24.23 -33.68 36.53
CA PRO A 473 -25.10 -33.68 35.34
C PRO A 473 -26.17 -32.55 35.31
N LEU A 474 -27.04 -32.59 34.29
CA LEU A 474 -28.12 -31.63 33.98
C LEU A 474 -29.39 -31.77 34.86
N THR A 475 -30.07 -30.64 35.07
CA THR A 475 -31.55 -30.44 35.07
C THR A 475 -31.75 -28.93 34.83
N GLU A 476 -32.28 -28.45 33.71
CA GLU A 476 -33.70 -28.37 33.28
C GLU A 476 -34.56 -27.32 34.00
N GLU A 477 -35.46 -26.69 33.22
CA GLU A 477 -36.22 -25.46 33.46
C GLU A 477 -35.39 -24.14 33.51
N GLN A 478 -35.79 -23.01 32.92
CA GLN A 478 -37.08 -22.65 32.31
C GLN A 478 -36.92 -21.72 31.07
N GLN A 479 -38.04 -21.39 30.41
CA GLN A 479 -38.11 -21.18 28.95
C GLN A 479 -38.70 -19.83 28.51
N GLY A 480 -38.23 -19.31 27.35
CA GLY A 480 -38.87 -18.21 26.58
C GLY A 480 -38.25 -16.83 26.81
N ARG A 481 -38.23 -15.88 25.85
CA ARG A 481 -38.71 -15.79 24.44
C ARG A 481 -37.60 -15.03 23.66
N SER A 482 -37.43 -15.12 22.34
CA SER A 482 -38.33 -14.50 21.36
C SER A 482 -37.93 -14.77 19.90
N HIS A 483 -38.86 -14.44 19.00
CA HIS A 483 -38.92 -14.76 17.57
C HIS A 483 -37.75 -14.27 16.71
N ALA A 484 -37.30 -15.12 15.78
CA ALA A 484 -36.54 -14.72 14.59
C ALA A 484 -37.48 -14.62 13.37
N VAL A 485 -37.39 -13.52 12.62
CA VAL A 485 -38.22 -13.24 11.44
C VAL A 485 -37.57 -13.84 10.18
N SER A 486 -38.39 -14.44 9.30
CA SER A 486 -37.94 -15.05 8.04
C SER A 486 -37.68 -14.00 6.93
N PRO A 487 -36.62 -14.14 6.10
CA PRO A 487 -36.45 -13.33 4.89
C PRO A 487 -37.45 -13.70 3.78
N ALA A 488 -37.74 -12.72 2.91
CA ALA A 488 -38.85 -12.76 1.95
C ALA A 488 -38.63 -13.63 0.69
N ILE A 489 -39.76 -13.97 0.06
CA ILE A 489 -39.90 -14.79 -1.14
C ILE A 489 -39.50 -14.01 -2.41
N ALA A 490 -38.70 -14.61 -3.28
CA ALA A 490 -38.38 -14.07 -4.61
C ALA A 490 -39.46 -14.41 -5.66
N GLY A 491 -40.00 -13.39 -6.32
CA GLY A 491 -41.05 -13.52 -7.34
C GLY A 491 -40.55 -13.89 -8.75
N LYS A 492 -41.49 -14.39 -9.56
CA LYS A 492 -41.38 -14.73 -11.00
C LYS A 492 -42.60 -14.12 -11.72
N THR A 493 -42.67 -13.88 -13.03
CA THR A 493 -41.78 -14.13 -14.19
C THR A 493 -41.92 -12.89 -15.14
N PRO A 494 -41.94 -12.89 -16.51
CA PRO A 494 -41.71 -13.91 -17.55
C PRO A 494 -40.68 -13.54 -18.64
N SER A 495 -40.39 -14.55 -19.47
CA SER A 495 -39.56 -14.52 -20.67
C SER A 495 -40.19 -13.81 -21.87
N LYS A 496 -39.36 -13.19 -22.73
CA LYS A 496 -39.63 -13.10 -24.17
C LYS A 496 -38.35 -13.33 -25.00
N THR A 497 -38.46 -14.27 -25.93
CA THR A 497 -37.72 -14.39 -27.20
C THR A 497 -37.98 -13.15 -28.09
N SER A 498 -37.21 -12.81 -29.13
CA SER A 498 -36.03 -13.38 -29.79
C SER A 498 -35.51 -12.38 -30.84
N SER A 499 -34.20 -12.33 -31.11
CA SER A 499 -33.69 -12.09 -32.47
C SER A 499 -32.20 -12.48 -32.60
N SER A 500 -31.92 -13.36 -33.55
CA SER A 500 -30.57 -13.73 -33.97
C SER A 500 -30.00 -12.72 -34.95
N ALA A 501 -28.75 -12.29 -34.75
CA ALA A 501 -27.93 -11.70 -35.81
C ALA A 501 -26.49 -12.21 -35.67
N SER A 502 -26.13 -13.17 -36.52
CA SER A 502 -24.77 -13.69 -36.64
C SER A 502 -23.95 -12.77 -37.55
N SER A 503 -22.96 -12.06 -37.01
CA SER A 503 -21.94 -11.36 -37.79
C SER A 503 -20.62 -12.13 -37.72
N SER A 504 -20.35 -12.95 -38.73
CA SER A 504 -19.07 -13.62 -38.92
C SER A 504 -17.99 -12.62 -39.37
N SER A 505 -17.12 -12.19 -38.46
CA SER A 505 -15.90 -11.47 -38.80
C SER A 505 -14.79 -12.46 -39.17
N SER A 506 -14.70 -12.75 -40.47
CA SER A 506 -13.62 -13.53 -41.07
C SER A 506 -12.26 -12.84 -40.91
N CYS A 507 -11.29 -13.52 -40.31
CA CYS A 507 -9.90 -13.06 -40.25
C CYS A 507 -9.29 -12.99 -41.66
N SER A 508 -9.09 -11.78 -42.17
CA SER A 508 -8.27 -11.52 -43.35
C SER A 508 -6.79 -11.45 -42.96
N PHE A 509 -6.08 -12.58 -43.10
CA PHE A 509 -4.62 -12.66 -42.98
C PHE A 509 -4.06 -13.43 -44.18
N SER A 510 -3.88 -12.75 -45.33
CA SER A 510 -2.89 -13.09 -46.38
C SER A 510 -3.03 -12.16 -47.59
N SER A 511 -2.18 -11.13 -47.65
CA SER A 511 -1.99 -10.30 -48.86
C SER A 511 -0.66 -9.54 -48.84
N VAL A 512 -0.21 -9.09 -47.66
CA VAL A 512 1.05 -8.31 -47.51
C VAL A 512 2.32 -9.15 -47.76
N THR A 513 2.33 -10.44 -47.44
CA THR A 513 3.49 -11.33 -47.60
C THR A 513 3.79 -11.69 -49.07
N LEU A 514 2.77 -11.73 -49.93
CA LEU A 514 2.90 -12.00 -51.36
C LEU A 514 3.45 -10.79 -52.14
N PHE A 515 3.15 -9.56 -51.70
CA PHE A 515 3.62 -8.36 -52.39
C PHE A 515 5.13 -8.12 -52.20
N ASN A 516 5.63 -8.33 -50.97
CA ASN A 516 7.06 -8.18 -50.67
C ASN A 516 7.94 -9.25 -51.33
N SER A 517 7.42 -10.46 -51.54
CA SER A 517 8.17 -11.54 -52.21
C SER A 517 8.26 -11.34 -53.74
N LEU A 518 7.24 -10.75 -54.37
CA LEU A 518 7.29 -10.34 -55.78
C LEU A 518 8.24 -9.15 -56.03
N LEU A 519 8.28 -8.17 -55.13
CA LEU A 519 9.21 -7.03 -55.20
C LEU A 519 10.69 -7.46 -55.07
N LEU A 520 10.99 -8.40 -54.16
CA LEU A 520 12.32 -9.00 -54.03
C LEU A 520 12.74 -9.80 -55.28
N LEU A 521 11.81 -10.51 -55.91
CA LEU A 521 12.08 -11.22 -57.16
C LEU A 521 12.40 -10.25 -58.31
N HIS A 522 11.66 -9.15 -58.43
CA HIS A 522 11.92 -8.12 -59.44
C HIS A 522 13.28 -7.44 -59.25
N TRP A 523 13.65 -7.11 -58.01
CA TRP A 523 14.97 -6.54 -57.71
C TRP A 523 16.12 -7.51 -58.06
N LEU A 524 15.98 -8.80 -57.75
CA LEU A 524 17.01 -9.80 -58.05
C LEU A 524 17.18 -10.06 -59.56
N VAL A 525 16.11 -9.94 -60.35
CA VAL A 525 16.17 -10.05 -61.81
C VAL A 525 16.80 -8.79 -62.44
N SER A 526 16.45 -7.60 -61.96
CA SER A 526 17.02 -6.34 -62.47
C SER A 526 18.51 -6.12 -62.14
N CYS A 527 19.07 -6.84 -61.16
CA CYS A 527 20.52 -6.82 -60.87
C CYS A 527 21.35 -7.83 -61.69
N TYR A 528 20.73 -8.59 -62.62
CA TYR A 528 21.39 -9.66 -63.38
C TYR A 528 21.11 -9.62 -64.91
N MET A 529 20.71 -8.46 -65.43
CA MET A 529 20.76 -8.11 -66.87
C MET A 529 21.92 -7.17 -67.14
#